data_AF-A0AAD0RHX6-F1
#
_entry.id   AF-A0AAD0RHX6-F1
#
_cell.length_a   1.000
_cell.length_b   1.000
_cell.length_c   1.000
_cell.angle_alpha   90.00
_cell.angle_beta   90.00
_cell.angle_gamma   90.00
#
_symmetry.space_group_name_H-M   'P 1'
#
loop_
_entity.id
_entity.type
_entity.pdbx_description
1 polymer ?
#
loop_
_entity_poly.entity_id
_entity_poly.type
_entity_poly.pdbx_seq_one_letter_code
_entity_poly.pdbx_strand_id
1 'polypeptide(L)'
;MTTDAILAGNPFTLHRLPLDQKNRSLQAWDSADEYLLDYVFEHHRDANRILILNDSFGALCCALADKHCTVVTDSYVSTLAYEYNLEANELADAKVDVLTSMDELPKDIDLILIKIPKNSGLLQSQLAKLSKLTADIPVIAAGKAKEIHTSTLKSFSHFLTEPTTSLAVKKSRLVFSKTSAKAIDSKFPVSWSLEKTDFTLSNEANVFSRDSLDIGARFFINYLPMGKKPLKVIDLGCGNGVIGLMTLAKMPNATVTFIDESAMAVHSAEQNIVNNLPERVADCQFVQNDCLTGFENYGADLVLCNPPFHQANAITDHIAWQMFLQAKAALRQGGELRIIGNRHLEYDDKLKRLFGNSKTLGNNKKFTVLSAIKRS
;
A
#
# COMPACT_ATOMS: atom_id res chain seq x y z
N MET A 1 -21.51 3.92 7.68
CA MET A 1 -21.10 2.82 6.80
C MET A 1 -21.95 1.64 7.19
N THR A 2 -22.43 0.82 6.24
CA THR A 2 -23.00 -0.47 6.62
C THR A 2 -21.82 -1.34 7.05
N THR A 3 -21.81 -1.72 8.32
CA THR A 3 -20.83 -2.66 8.89
C THR A 3 -21.34 -4.09 8.85
N ASP A 4 -22.65 -4.28 8.79
CA ASP A 4 -23.26 -5.60 8.76
C ASP A 4 -23.15 -6.22 7.36
N ALA A 5 -22.36 -7.29 7.27
CA ALA A 5 -22.16 -8.10 6.09
C ALA A 5 -22.86 -9.45 6.26
N ILE A 6 -23.34 -10.02 5.15
CA ILE A 6 -23.73 -11.42 5.10
C ILE A 6 -22.80 -12.09 4.09
N LEU A 7 -21.90 -12.93 4.60
CA LEU A 7 -20.89 -13.62 3.79
C LEU A 7 -21.10 -15.13 3.92
N ALA A 8 -21.31 -15.81 2.78
CA ALA A 8 -21.65 -17.24 2.74
C ALA A 8 -22.83 -17.63 3.67
N GLY A 9 -23.81 -16.74 3.82
CA GLY A 9 -24.99 -16.95 4.66
C GLY A 9 -24.79 -16.64 6.15
N ASN A 10 -23.59 -16.26 6.60
CA ASN A 10 -23.31 -15.91 7.99
C ASN A 10 -23.20 -14.38 8.17
N PRO A 11 -23.72 -13.83 9.28
CA PRO A 11 -23.60 -12.41 9.58
C PRO A 11 -22.22 -12.08 10.15
N PHE A 12 -21.65 -10.96 9.71
CA PHE A 12 -20.40 -10.40 10.24
C PHE A 12 -20.53 -8.89 10.42
N THR A 13 -19.84 -8.34 11.41
CA THR A 13 -19.65 -6.90 11.57
C THR A 13 -18.24 -6.53 11.09
N LEU A 14 -18.15 -5.94 9.90
CA LEU A 14 -16.88 -5.60 9.25
C LEU A 14 -16.70 -4.09 9.12
N HIS A 15 -15.57 -3.61 9.62
CA HIS A 15 -15.17 -2.21 9.63
C HIS A 15 -14.06 -1.93 8.62
N ARG A 16 -14.12 -0.75 8.01
CA ARG A 16 -12.99 -0.21 7.24
C ARG A 16 -12.03 0.46 8.19
N LEU A 17 -10.74 0.34 7.92
CA LEU A 17 -9.72 1.13 8.58
C LEU A 17 -9.16 2.25 7.67
N PRO A 18 -8.71 3.36 8.28
CA PRO A 18 -8.98 3.76 9.67
C PRO A 18 -10.47 4.03 9.96
N LEU A 19 -10.90 3.81 11.21
CA LEU A 19 -12.31 3.79 11.64
C LEU A 19 -13.03 5.15 11.52
N ASP A 20 -12.26 6.24 11.54
CA ASP A 20 -12.75 7.62 11.49
C ASP A 20 -13.11 8.08 10.06
N GLN A 21 -12.93 7.22 9.04
CA GLN A 21 -13.35 7.49 7.67
C GLN A 21 -14.85 7.80 7.58
N LYS A 22 -15.20 9.05 7.24
CA LYS A 22 -16.61 9.49 7.17
C LYS A 22 -17.36 9.05 5.91
N ASN A 23 -16.71 8.39 4.95
CA ASN A 23 -17.36 8.06 3.68
C ASN A 23 -18.31 6.86 3.82
N ARG A 24 -19.61 7.16 3.85
CA ARG A 24 -20.67 6.18 4.09
C ARG A 24 -20.92 5.21 2.93
N SER A 25 -20.42 5.49 1.72
CA SER A 25 -20.65 4.63 0.53
C SER A 25 -19.64 3.50 0.37
N LEU A 26 -18.59 3.48 1.18
CA LEU A 26 -17.58 2.43 1.16
C LEU A 26 -17.86 1.42 2.26
N GLN A 27 -17.67 0.15 1.93
CA GLN A 27 -17.82 -0.99 2.84
C GLN A 27 -16.46 -1.70 3.00
N ALA A 28 -16.37 -2.54 4.03
CA ALA A 28 -15.18 -3.36 4.30
C ALA A 28 -15.09 -4.59 3.38
N TRP A 29 -16.19 -4.94 2.72
CA TRP A 29 -16.26 -5.98 1.71
C TRP A 29 -16.94 -5.43 0.44
N ASP A 30 -16.84 -6.18 -0.65
CA ASP A 30 -17.62 -5.94 -1.85
C ASP A 30 -18.22 -7.22 -2.43
N SER A 31 -18.97 -7.09 -3.52
CA SER A 31 -19.62 -8.23 -4.17
C SER A 31 -18.65 -9.26 -4.75
N ALA A 32 -17.35 -8.93 -4.91
CA ALA A 32 -16.35 -9.92 -5.28
C ALA A 32 -15.90 -10.75 -4.07
N ASP A 33 -15.94 -10.23 -2.84
CA ASP A 33 -15.73 -11.03 -1.63
C ASP A 33 -16.87 -12.05 -1.46
N GLU A 34 -18.12 -11.57 -1.53
CA GLU A 34 -19.31 -12.41 -1.46
C GLU A 34 -19.27 -13.54 -2.49
N TYR A 35 -19.03 -13.21 -3.76
CA TYR A 35 -19.04 -14.21 -4.83
C TYR A 35 -17.90 -15.22 -4.70
N LEU A 36 -16.73 -14.79 -4.23
CA LEU A 36 -15.61 -15.67 -3.99
C LEU A 36 -15.93 -16.67 -2.86
N LEU A 37 -16.48 -16.18 -1.75
CA LEU A 37 -16.85 -17.02 -0.62
C LEU A 37 -17.97 -17.99 -0.97
N ASP A 38 -19.04 -17.54 -1.63
CA ASP A 38 -20.13 -18.42 -2.06
C ASP A 38 -19.60 -19.60 -2.88
N TYR A 39 -18.69 -19.34 -3.83
CA TYR A 39 -18.06 -20.38 -4.64
C TYR A 39 -17.16 -21.32 -3.80
N VAL A 40 -16.35 -20.78 -2.89
CA VAL A 40 -15.48 -21.58 -2.01
C VAL A 40 -16.29 -22.50 -1.10
N PHE A 41 -17.36 -21.98 -0.49
CA PHE A 41 -18.25 -22.76 0.35
C PHE A 41 -19.10 -23.76 -0.45
N GLU A 42 -19.28 -23.60 -1.76
CA GLU A 42 -19.96 -24.59 -2.59
C GLU A 42 -19.02 -25.70 -3.08
N HIS A 43 -17.80 -25.35 -3.49
CA HIS A 43 -16.92 -26.25 -4.25
C HIS A 43 -15.65 -26.69 -3.52
N HIS A 44 -15.24 -26.02 -2.44
CA HIS A 44 -13.95 -26.23 -1.77
C HIS A 44 -14.07 -26.31 -0.23
N ARG A 45 -15.17 -26.88 0.29
CA ARG A 45 -15.42 -27.01 1.74
C ARG A 45 -14.32 -27.74 2.52
N ASP A 46 -13.66 -28.69 1.86
CA ASP A 46 -12.64 -29.55 2.45
C ASP A 46 -11.25 -28.89 2.49
N ALA A 47 -11.06 -27.74 1.81
CA ALA A 47 -9.81 -27.00 1.88
C ALA A 47 -9.61 -26.46 3.30
N ASN A 48 -8.43 -26.70 3.88
CA ASN A 48 -8.14 -26.32 5.25
C ASN A 48 -6.96 -25.35 5.37
N ARG A 49 -6.03 -25.36 4.41
CA ARG A 49 -4.88 -24.46 4.34
C ARG A 49 -5.05 -23.49 3.18
N ILE A 50 -5.52 -22.28 3.47
CA ILE A 50 -5.97 -21.32 2.46
C ILE A 50 -5.02 -20.14 2.42
N LEU A 51 -4.40 -19.90 1.27
CA LEU A 51 -3.62 -18.68 1.01
C LEU A 51 -4.55 -17.59 0.46
N ILE A 52 -4.63 -16.44 1.13
CA ILE A 52 -5.49 -15.32 0.73
C ILE A 52 -4.60 -14.13 0.36
N LEU A 53 -4.68 -13.69 -0.90
CA LEU A 53 -3.95 -12.52 -1.39
C LEU A 53 -4.89 -11.30 -1.47
N ASN A 54 -4.43 -10.18 -0.90
CA ASN A 54 -5.06 -8.86 -1.00
C ASN A 54 -6.46 -8.73 -0.36
N ASP A 55 -6.72 -9.45 0.74
CA ASP A 55 -7.91 -9.21 1.56
C ASP A 55 -7.77 -7.86 2.27
N SER A 56 -8.53 -6.86 1.82
CA SER A 56 -8.29 -5.46 2.20
C SER A 56 -8.71 -5.13 3.63
N PHE A 57 -9.72 -5.84 4.15
CA PHE A 57 -10.24 -5.58 5.50
C PHE A 57 -10.58 -6.86 6.25
N GLY A 58 -10.06 -8.01 5.83
CA GLY A 58 -10.27 -9.29 6.52
C GLY A 58 -11.63 -9.93 6.27
N ALA A 59 -12.35 -9.57 5.20
CA ALA A 59 -13.68 -10.11 4.92
C ALA A 59 -13.61 -11.62 4.60
N LEU A 60 -12.64 -12.02 3.78
CA LEU A 60 -12.42 -13.43 3.45
C LEU A 60 -11.88 -14.18 4.66
N CYS A 61 -10.95 -13.56 5.38
CA CYS A 61 -10.33 -14.13 6.57
C CYS A 61 -11.37 -14.40 7.69
N CYS A 62 -12.26 -13.44 7.99
CA CYS A 62 -13.32 -13.63 8.98
C CYS A 62 -14.28 -14.76 8.56
N ALA A 63 -14.67 -14.81 7.29
CA ALA A 63 -15.58 -15.83 6.79
C ALA A 63 -14.98 -17.24 6.76
N LEU A 64 -13.65 -17.35 6.72
CA LEU A 64 -12.90 -18.61 6.69
C LEU A 64 -12.15 -18.88 8.01
N ALA A 65 -12.59 -18.27 9.11
CA ALA A 65 -11.91 -18.35 10.41
C ALA A 65 -11.87 -19.76 11.02
N ASP A 66 -12.70 -20.70 10.53
CA ASP A 66 -12.65 -22.13 10.90
C ASP A 66 -11.49 -22.88 10.22
N LYS A 67 -10.83 -22.24 9.24
CA LYS A 67 -9.69 -22.78 8.48
C LYS A 67 -8.36 -22.25 9.01
N HIS A 68 -7.27 -22.80 8.49
CA HIS A 68 -5.95 -22.17 8.62
C HIS A 68 -5.71 -21.24 7.43
N CYS A 69 -5.75 -19.93 7.67
CA CYS A 69 -5.54 -18.93 6.64
C CYS A 69 -4.12 -18.35 6.73
N THR A 70 -3.48 -18.20 5.59
CA THR A 70 -2.31 -17.32 5.46
C THR A 70 -2.73 -16.12 4.62
N VAL A 71 -2.67 -14.92 5.18
CA VAL A 71 -3.01 -13.68 4.47
C VAL A 71 -1.74 -13.01 4.01
N VAL A 72 -1.64 -12.70 2.72
CA VAL A 72 -0.54 -11.91 2.16
C VAL A 72 -1.07 -10.56 1.70
N THR A 73 -0.48 -9.49 2.22
CA THR A 73 -0.84 -8.13 1.87
C THR A 73 0.39 -7.25 1.67
N ASP A 74 0.26 -6.24 0.81
CA ASP A 74 1.24 -5.15 0.73
C ASP A 74 0.80 -3.92 1.52
N SER A 75 -0.26 -3.98 2.32
CA SER A 75 -0.79 -2.81 3.05
C SER A 75 -0.81 -3.07 4.55
N TYR A 76 -0.09 -2.25 5.29
CA TYR A 76 -0.09 -2.27 6.75
C TYR A 76 -1.49 -2.00 7.32
N VAL A 77 -2.27 -1.12 6.68
CA VAL A 77 -3.65 -0.85 7.09
C VAL A 77 -4.52 -2.10 6.94
N SER A 78 -4.27 -2.93 5.91
CA SER A 78 -4.99 -4.20 5.76
C SER A 78 -4.61 -5.19 6.86
N THR A 79 -3.35 -5.17 7.32
CA THR A 79 -2.90 -5.96 8.47
C THR A 79 -3.67 -5.57 9.73
N LEU A 80 -3.76 -4.28 10.04
CA LEU A 80 -4.55 -3.81 11.18
C LEU A 80 -6.04 -4.14 11.03
N ALA A 81 -6.54 -4.13 9.79
CA ALA A 81 -7.97 -4.29 9.52
C ALA A 81 -8.48 -5.72 9.73
N TYR A 82 -7.70 -6.75 9.36
CA TYR A 82 -8.14 -8.12 9.63
C TYR A 82 -8.14 -8.40 11.13
N GLU A 83 -7.13 -7.95 11.87
CA GLU A 83 -7.04 -8.15 13.34
C GLU A 83 -8.25 -7.54 14.03
N TYR A 84 -8.51 -6.27 13.71
CA TYR A 84 -9.66 -5.55 14.25
C TYR A 84 -10.99 -6.27 13.94
N ASN A 85 -11.17 -6.74 12.71
CA ASN A 85 -12.42 -7.39 12.32
C ASN A 85 -12.55 -8.82 12.86
N LEU A 86 -11.47 -9.56 13.05
CA LEU A 86 -11.52 -10.84 13.76
C LEU A 86 -11.95 -10.63 15.22
N GLU A 87 -11.35 -9.65 15.91
CA GLU A 87 -11.73 -9.31 17.28
C GLU A 87 -13.20 -8.86 17.37
N ALA A 88 -13.63 -7.98 16.46
CA ALA A 88 -15.01 -7.48 16.40
C ALA A 88 -16.08 -8.57 16.16
N ASN A 89 -15.67 -9.74 15.64
CA ASN A 89 -16.55 -10.89 15.41
C ASN A 89 -16.29 -12.05 16.38
N GLU A 90 -15.54 -11.83 17.46
CA GLU A 90 -15.20 -12.84 18.48
C GLU A 90 -14.41 -14.05 17.90
N LEU A 91 -13.60 -13.79 16.86
CA LEU A 91 -12.81 -14.80 16.14
C LEU A 91 -11.31 -14.75 16.53
N ALA A 92 -11.00 -14.41 17.79
CA ALA A 92 -9.62 -14.25 18.25
C ALA A 92 -8.81 -15.58 18.21
N ASP A 93 -9.48 -16.74 18.26
CA ASP A 93 -8.87 -18.06 18.16
C ASP A 93 -8.65 -18.53 16.69
N ALA A 94 -8.98 -17.68 15.70
CA ALA A 94 -8.78 -17.99 14.30
C ALA A 94 -7.28 -18.23 14.00
N LYS A 95 -6.98 -19.27 13.23
CA LYS A 95 -5.60 -19.58 12.84
C LYS A 95 -5.25 -18.78 11.61
N VAL A 96 -4.63 -17.63 11.82
CA VAL A 96 -4.28 -16.68 10.76
C VAL A 96 -2.81 -16.31 10.85
N ASP A 97 -2.03 -16.75 9.87
CA ASP A 97 -0.67 -16.27 9.65
C ASP A 97 -0.71 -15.06 8.72
N VAL A 98 0.01 -13.98 9.04
CA VAL A 98 0.05 -12.80 8.18
C VAL A 98 1.45 -12.52 7.68
N LEU A 99 1.52 -12.38 6.36
CA LEU A 99 2.73 -12.16 5.60
C LEU A 99 2.62 -10.85 4.83
N THR A 100 3.74 -10.17 4.71
CA THR A 100 3.90 -9.08 3.76
C THR A 100 4.07 -9.61 2.35
N SER A 101 3.90 -8.75 1.36
CA SER A 101 4.19 -9.11 -0.04
C SER A 101 5.67 -9.39 -0.31
N MET A 102 6.57 -9.16 0.65
CA MET A 102 8.00 -9.47 0.54
C MET A 102 8.35 -10.88 1.04
N ASP A 103 7.51 -11.47 1.88
CA ASP A 103 7.80 -12.77 2.50
C ASP A 103 7.68 -13.95 1.53
N GLU A 104 8.29 -15.07 1.92
CA GLU A 104 8.13 -16.36 1.25
C GLU A 104 6.74 -16.94 1.51
N LEU A 105 6.16 -17.59 0.50
CA LEU A 105 4.86 -18.23 0.62
C LEU A 105 4.99 -19.60 1.33
N PRO A 106 3.98 -20.02 2.11
CA PRO A 106 3.97 -21.36 2.69
C PRO A 106 3.95 -22.43 1.59
N LYS A 107 4.48 -23.61 1.90
CA LYS A 107 4.58 -24.72 0.93
C LYS A 107 3.34 -25.61 0.92
N ASP A 108 2.62 -25.66 2.03
CA ASP A 108 1.45 -26.49 2.25
C ASP A 108 0.18 -25.64 2.09
N ILE A 109 -0.36 -25.61 0.86
CA ILE A 109 -1.54 -24.83 0.51
C ILE A 109 -2.51 -25.73 -0.25
N ASP A 110 -3.77 -25.75 0.19
CA ASP A 110 -4.86 -26.50 -0.44
C ASP A 110 -5.62 -25.65 -1.46
N LEU A 111 -5.71 -24.35 -1.23
CA LEU A 111 -6.50 -23.40 -2.01
C LEU A 111 -5.89 -22.00 -1.96
N ILE A 112 -5.86 -21.32 -3.11
CA ILE A 112 -5.38 -19.94 -3.21
C ILE A 112 -6.53 -19.04 -3.64
N LEU A 113 -6.78 -18.00 -2.85
CA LEU A 113 -7.78 -16.97 -3.09
C LEU A 113 -7.09 -15.65 -3.41
N ILE A 114 -7.52 -14.95 -4.46
CA ILE A 114 -6.92 -13.69 -4.88
C ILE A 114 -8.01 -12.63 -5.05
N LYS A 115 -7.97 -11.56 -4.26
CA LYS A 115 -8.61 -10.31 -4.66
C LYS A 115 -7.73 -9.63 -5.69
N ILE A 116 -8.21 -9.53 -6.92
CA ILE A 116 -7.42 -8.99 -8.03
C ILE A 116 -7.03 -7.54 -7.70
N PRO A 117 -5.74 -7.24 -7.53
CA PRO A 117 -5.33 -5.89 -7.15
C PRO A 117 -5.51 -4.96 -8.34
N LYS A 118 -5.73 -3.67 -8.06
CA LYS A 118 -5.82 -2.63 -9.09
C LYS A 118 -4.52 -2.48 -9.88
N ASN A 119 -3.39 -2.75 -9.23
CA ASN A 119 -2.07 -2.67 -9.83
C ASN A 119 -1.72 -3.99 -10.52
N SER A 120 -1.65 -3.97 -11.85
CA SER A 120 -1.28 -5.14 -12.65
C SER A 120 0.14 -5.65 -12.36
N GLY A 121 1.06 -4.78 -11.94
CA GLY A 121 2.40 -5.18 -11.52
C GLY A 121 2.37 -6.07 -10.29
N LEU A 122 1.61 -5.66 -9.26
CA LEU A 122 1.42 -6.46 -8.04
C LEU A 122 0.81 -7.83 -8.38
N LEU A 123 -0.23 -7.88 -9.21
CA LEU A 123 -0.79 -9.15 -9.67
C LEU A 123 0.28 -10.04 -10.34
N GLN A 124 1.07 -9.49 -11.26
CA GLN A 124 2.11 -10.27 -11.96
C GLN A 124 3.19 -10.79 -11.01
N SER A 125 3.64 -9.98 -10.04
CA SER A 125 4.60 -10.42 -9.02
C SER A 125 4.03 -11.53 -8.13
N GLN A 126 2.76 -11.40 -7.71
CA GLN A 126 2.07 -12.43 -6.94
C GLN A 126 1.90 -13.73 -7.74
N LEU A 127 1.44 -13.66 -8.99
CA LEU A 127 1.32 -14.83 -9.87
C LEU A 127 2.68 -15.49 -10.13
N ALA A 128 3.77 -14.71 -10.25
CA ALA A 128 5.12 -15.24 -10.36
C ALA A 128 5.53 -16.02 -9.09
N LYS A 129 5.22 -15.53 -7.89
CA LYS A 129 5.44 -16.30 -6.64
C LYS A 129 4.63 -17.59 -6.64
N LEU A 130 3.35 -17.55 -7.05
CA LEU A 130 2.49 -18.74 -7.14
C LEU A 130 2.98 -19.77 -8.17
N SER A 131 3.62 -19.33 -9.26
CA SER A 131 4.18 -20.24 -10.29
C SER A 131 5.27 -21.18 -9.75
N LYS A 132 5.89 -20.81 -8.62
CA LYS A 132 6.96 -21.55 -7.94
C LYS A 132 6.45 -22.60 -6.95
N LEU A 133 5.14 -22.62 -6.67
CA LEU A 133 4.51 -23.60 -5.79
C LEU A 133 4.34 -24.96 -6.49
N THR A 134 3.99 -26.00 -5.74
CA THR A 134 3.63 -27.30 -6.31
C THR A 134 2.46 -27.16 -7.29
N ALA A 135 2.41 -28.04 -8.29
CA ALA A 135 1.40 -27.96 -9.34
C ALA A 135 0.00 -28.30 -8.81
N ASP A 136 -1.01 -27.90 -9.58
CA ASP A 136 -2.41 -28.28 -9.42
C ASP A 136 -3.14 -27.75 -8.17
N ILE A 137 -2.54 -26.82 -7.42
CA ILE A 137 -3.25 -26.09 -6.35
C ILE A 137 -4.30 -25.17 -7.02
N PRO A 138 -5.60 -25.29 -6.68
CA PRO A 138 -6.63 -24.41 -7.20
C PRO A 138 -6.38 -22.94 -6.87
N VAL A 139 -6.51 -22.08 -7.87
CA VAL A 139 -6.42 -20.62 -7.75
C VAL A 139 -7.74 -20.01 -8.18
N ILE A 140 -8.38 -19.27 -7.27
CA ILE A 140 -9.64 -18.58 -7.53
C ILE A 140 -9.44 -17.10 -7.25
N ALA A 141 -9.54 -16.29 -8.31
CA ALA A 141 -9.39 -14.86 -8.21
C ALA A 141 -10.72 -14.16 -8.45
N ALA A 142 -10.99 -13.09 -7.71
CA ALA A 142 -12.21 -12.31 -7.82
C ALA A 142 -11.91 -10.82 -7.98
N GLY A 143 -12.72 -10.17 -8.81
CA GLY A 143 -12.68 -8.73 -9.01
C GLY A 143 -13.94 -8.22 -9.69
N LYS A 144 -14.05 -6.90 -9.83
CA LYS A 144 -15.16 -6.31 -10.60
C LYS A 144 -15.03 -6.75 -12.05
N ALA A 145 -16.14 -7.15 -12.66
CA ALA A 145 -16.16 -7.67 -14.02
C ALA A 145 -15.57 -6.67 -15.04
N LYS A 146 -15.72 -5.37 -14.80
CA LYS A 146 -15.14 -4.31 -15.64
C LYS A 146 -13.63 -4.12 -15.49
N GLU A 147 -13.02 -4.66 -14.42
CA GLU A 147 -11.60 -4.57 -14.09
C GLU A 147 -10.84 -5.86 -14.49
N ILE A 148 -11.56 -6.93 -14.85
CA ILE A 148 -10.99 -8.15 -15.41
C ILE A 148 -10.88 -7.99 -16.92
N HIS A 149 -9.70 -7.56 -17.37
CA HIS A 149 -9.41 -7.33 -18.77
C HIS A 149 -8.68 -8.53 -19.41
N THR A 150 -8.55 -8.51 -20.73
CA THR A 150 -7.74 -9.51 -21.45
C THR A 150 -6.29 -9.57 -20.95
N SER A 151 -5.72 -8.44 -20.53
CA SER A 151 -4.38 -8.38 -19.92
C SER A 151 -4.30 -9.11 -18.57
N THR A 152 -5.38 -9.09 -17.78
CA THR A 152 -5.50 -9.86 -16.54
C THR A 152 -5.41 -11.35 -16.85
N LEU A 153 -6.25 -11.85 -17.76
CA LEU A 153 -6.24 -13.27 -18.15
C LEU A 153 -4.90 -13.70 -18.76
N LYS A 154 -4.30 -12.88 -19.63
CA LYS A 154 -2.97 -13.13 -20.18
C LYS A 154 -1.90 -13.24 -19.09
N SER A 155 -2.02 -12.50 -17.99
CA SER A 155 -1.10 -12.64 -16.85
C SER A 155 -1.27 -13.99 -16.16
N PHE A 156 -2.51 -14.46 -15.96
CA PHE A 156 -2.77 -15.81 -15.46
C PHE A 156 -2.20 -16.89 -16.39
N SER A 157 -2.51 -16.86 -17.69
CA SER A 157 -1.98 -17.83 -18.67
C SER A 157 -0.45 -17.83 -18.76
N HIS A 158 0.20 -16.69 -18.46
CA HIS A 158 1.66 -16.60 -18.51
C HIS A 158 2.32 -17.32 -17.34
N PHE A 159 1.82 -17.14 -16.12
CA PHE A 159 2.44 -17.65 -14.89
C PHE A 159 1.86 -18.99 -14.41
N LEU A 160 0.57 -19.22 -14.64
CA LEU A 160 -0.21 -20.33 -14.14
C LEU A 160 -0.80 -21.15 -15.30
N THR A 161 -1.73 -22.06 -15.02
CA THR A 161 -2.47 -22.75 -16.08
C THR A 161 -3.47 -21.82 -16.78
N GLU A 162 -3.88 -22.18 -18.00
CA GLU A 162 -4.86 -21.41 -18.77
C GLU A 162 -6.12 -21.12 -17.93
N PRO A 163 -6.50 -19.84 -17.76
CA PRO A 163 -7.59 -19.47 -16.90
C PRO A 163 -8.95 -19.66 -17.58
N THR A 164 -9.96 -20.00 -16.80
CA THR A 164 -11.37 -19.88 -17.20
C THR A 164 -12.07 -18.82 -16.36
N THR A 165 -13.27 -18.41 -16.74
CA THR A 165 -14.03 -17.38 -16.00
C THR A 165 -15.46 -17.79 -15.73
N SER A 166 -15.99 -17.34 -14.59
CA SER A 166 -17.42 -17.47 -14.28
C SER A 166 -18.29 -16.50 -15.09
N LEU A 167 -19.61 -16.70 -15.02
CA LEU A 167 -20.57 -15.63 -15.31
C LEU A 167 -20.40 -14.48 -14.32
N ALA A 168 -20.80 -13.27 -14.75
CA ALA A 168 -20.77 -12.10 -13.88
C ALA A 168 -21.97 -12.13 -12.90
N VAL A 169 -21.71 -11.92 -11.61
CA VAL A 169 -22.70 -11.86 -10.53
C VAL A 169 -22.49 -10.57 -9.76
N LYS A 170 -23.54 -9.76 -9.57
CA LYS A 170 -23.48 -8.45 -8.87
C LYS A 170 -22.29 -7.57 -9.32
N LYS A 171 -22.03 -7.51 -10.64
CA LYS A 171 -20.90 -6.79 -11.28
C LYS A 171 -19.49 -7.32 -10.94
N SER A 172 -19.39 -8.49 -10.33
CA SER A 172 -18.15 -9.20 -10.03
C SER A 172 -18.04 -10.47 -10.86
N ARG A 173 -16.81 -10.95 -11.05
CA ARG A 173 -16.52 -12.16 -11.82
C ARG A 173 -15.34 -12.90 -11.19
N LEU A 174 -15.38 -14.23 -11.28
CA LEU A 174 -14.32 -15.12 -10.85
C LEU A 174 -13.44 -15.53 -12.04
N VAL A 175 -12.15 -15.71 -11.77
CA VAL A 175 -11.16 -16.29 -12.66
C VAL A 175 -10.61 -17.55 -11.98
N PHE A 176 -10.64 -18.67 -12.68
CA PHE A 176 -10.18 -19.96 -12.18
C PHE A 176 -8.91 -20.37 -12.91
N SER A 177 -7.90 -20.80 -12.17
CA SER A 177 -6.64 -21.32 -12.68
C SER A 177 -6.06 -22.32 -11.67
N LYS A 178 -4.87 -22.85 -11.94
CA LYS A 178 -4.11 -23.70 -11.03
C LYS A 178 -2.63 -23.35 -11.09
N THR A 179 -1.91 -23.61 -10.00
CA THR A 179 -0.45 -23.52 -10.00
C THR A 179 0.15 -24.51 -11.01
N SER A 180 1.22 -24.10 -11.69
CA SER A 180 1.83 -24.86 -12.78
C SER A 180 3.11 -25.60 -12.40
N ALA A 181 3.68 -25.33 -11.21
CA ALA A 181 5.05 -25.69 -10.81
C ALA A 181 6.15 -25.30 -11.80
N LYS A 182 5.85 -24.40 -12.74
CA LYS A 182 6.82 -23.85 -13.67
C LYS A 182 7.26 -22.50 -13.11
N ALA A 183 8.39 -22.49 -12.42
CA ALA A 183 8.98 -21.27 -11.89
C ALA A 183 9.22 -20.26 -13.02
N ILE A 184 8.47 -19.16 -13.01
CA ILE A 184 8.62 -18.05 -13.93
C ILE A 184 8.88 -16.81 -13.09
N ASP A 185 10.00 -16.16 -13.36
CA ASP A 185 10.38 -14.95 -12.65
C ASP A 185 9.54 -13.75 -13.12
N SER A 186 9.25 -12.87 -12.17
CA SER A 186 8.62 -11.60 -12.47
C SER A 186 9.65 -10.64 -13.07
N LYS A 187 9.20 -9.63 -13.81
CA LYS A 187 10.06 -8.53 -14.27
C LYS A 187 10.47 -7.55 -13.16
N PHE A 188 9.95 -7.73 -11.95
CA PHE A 188 10.20 -6.87 -10.79
C PHE A 188 11.34 -7.41 -9.94
N PRO A 189 12.14 -6.52 -9.32
CA PRO A 189 12.01 -5.06 -9.36
C PRO A 189 12.40 -4.46 -10.72
N VAL A 190 11.84 -3.28 -11.04
CA VAL A 190 12.21 -2.51 -12.24
C VAL A 190 13.13 -1.35 -11.88
N SER A 191 14.21 -1.19 -12.65
CA SER A 191 15.24 -0.19 -12.37
C SER A 191 15.41 0.81 -13.51
N TRP A 192 15.64 2.08 -13.16
CA TRP A 192 15.91 3.16 -14.11
C TRP A 192 16.79 4.24 -13.49
N SER A 193 17.60 4.92 -14.32
CA SER A 193 18.48 6.00 -13.88
C SER A 193 17.70 7.26 -13.54
N LEU A 194 18.00 7.88 -12.41
CA LEU A 194 17.41 9.13 -11.97
C LEU A 194 18.07 10.30 -12.70
N GLU A 195 17.27 11.05 -13.47
CA GLU A 195 17.76 12.16 -14.28
C GLU A 195 18.60 13.18 -13.48
N LYS A 196 19.70 13.67 -14.08
CA LYS A 196 20.62 14.67 -13.50
C LYS A 196 21.35 14.22 -12.22
N THR A 197 21.44 12.91 -12.00
CA THR A 197 22.20 12.29 -10.91
C THR A 197 22.88 11.03 -11.42
N ASP A 198 23.80 10.48 -10.64
CA ASP A 198 24.38 9.16 -10.90
C ASP A 198 23.56 8.02 -10.24
N PHE A 199 22.40 8.35 -9.66
CA PHE A 199 21.58 7.39 -8.94
C PHE A 199 20.73 6.53 -9.88
N THR A 200 20.50 5.28 -9.47
CA THR A 200 19.57 4.34 -10.12
C THR A 200 18.52 3.91 -9.11
N LEU A 201 17.24 4.04 -9.47
CA LEU A 201 16.12 3.67 -8.61
C LEU A 201 15.57 2.31 -9.03
N SER A 202 15.56 1.36 -8.10
CA SER A 202 14.92 0.06 -8.13
C SER A 202 13.55 0.13 -7.46
N ASN A 203 12.54 -0.47 -8.07
CA ASN A 203 11.15 -0.32 -7.66
C ASN A 203 10.41 -1.66 -7.71
N GLU A 204 9.82 -2.03 -6.59
CA GLU A 204 8.97 -3.20 -6.49
C GLU A 204 7.61 -3.00 -7.19
N ALA A 205 6.92 -4.12 -7.38
CA ALA A 205 5.75 -4.22 -8.27
C ALA A 205 4.59 -3.28 -7.91
N ASN A 206 4.38 -3.02 -6.60
CA ASN A 206 3.28 -2.18 -6.13
C ASN A 206 3.64 -0.70 -5.94
N VAL A 207 4.90 -0.32 -6.15
CA VAL A 207 5.38 1.04 -5.84
C VAL A 207 4.78 2.08 -6.79
N PHE A 208 4.41 3.24 -6.24
CA PHE A 208 3.89 4.36 -7.01
C PHE A 208 4.92 4.88 -8.01
N SER A 209 4.48 5.17 -9.24
CA SER A 209 5.35 5.65 -10.32
C SER A 209 6.60 4.78 -10.55
N ARG A 210 6.52 3.47 -10.30
CA ARG A 210 7.65 2.53 -10.40
C ARG A 210 8.41 2.54 -11.73
N ASP A 211 7.79 2.93 -12.85
CA ASP A 211 8.40 2.87 -14.18
C ASP A 211 9.21 4.14 -14.53
N SER A 212 9.02 5.26 -13.81
CA SER A 212 9.75 6.52 -14.07
C SER A 212 9.56 7.55 -12.94
N LEU A 213 10.43 8.56 -12.86
CA LEU A 213 10.30 9.63 -11.87
C LEU A 213 8.97 10.38 -11.98
N ASP A 214 8.16 10.33 -10.91
CA ASP A 214 6.92 11.09 -10.78
C ASP A 214 7.17 12.58 -11.03
N ILE A 215 6.28 13.21 -11.80
CA ILE A 215 6.39 14.63 -12.17
C ILE A 215 6.21 15.56 -10.97
N GLY A 216 5.45 15.12 -9.95
CA GLY A 216 5.33 15.81 -8.67
C GLY A 216 6.65 15.74 -7.91
N ALA A 217 7.15 14.54 -7.64
CA ALA A 217 8.44 14.32 -6.98
C ALA A 217 9.58 15.09 -7.67
N ARG A 218 9.65 15.06 -9.01
CA ARG A 218 10.59 15.84 -9.82
C ARG A 218 10.54 17.33 -9.53
N PHE A 219 9.34 17.89 -9.43
CA PHE A 219 9.17 19.30 -9.07
C PHE A 219 9.56 19.53 -7.61
N PHE A 220 9.18 18.62 -6.71
CA PHE A 220 9.42 18.75 -5.28
C PHE A 220 10.90 18.73 -4.90
N ILE A 221 11.72 17.95 -5.62
CA ILE A 221 13.19 17.87 -5.44
C ILE A 221 13.86 19.25 -5.48
N ASN A 222 13.32 20.22 -6.23
CA ASN A 222 13.87 21.58 -6.33
C ASN A 222 13.69 22.40 -5.03
N TYR A 223 12.80 21.96 -4.15
CA TYR A 223 12.45 22.64 -2.91
C TYR A 223 12.81 21.80 -1.68
N LEU A 224 13.71 20.83 -1.80
CA LEU A 224 14.25 20.09 -0.66
C LEU A 224 15.22 20.96 0.16
N PRO A 225 15.42 20.67 1.46
CA PRO A 225 16.46 21.35 2.24
C PRO A 225 17.85 21.10 1.64
N MET A 226 18.75 22.06 1.82
CA MET A 226 20.15 21.94 1.44
C MET A 226 21.05 22.63 2.47
N GLY A 227 22.24 22.08 2.70
CA GLY A 227 23.20 22.61 3.67
C GLY A 227 23.75 21.53 4.60
N LYS A 228 24.47 21.94 5.65
CA LYS A 228 25.18 21.03 6.57
C LYS A 228 24.57 20.97 7.97
N LYS A 229 23.47 21.68 8.23
CA LYS A 229 22.82 21.64 9.54
C LYS A 229 22.25 20.23 9.77
N PRO A 230 22.50 19.59 10.92
CA PRO A 230 21.84 18.34 11.24
C PRO A 230 20.32 18.52 11.25
N LEU A 231 19.60 17.62 10.61
CA LEU A 231 18.13 17.58 10.59
C LEU A 231 17.65 16.14 10.80
N LYS A 232 16.67 15.98 11.68
CA LYS A 232 15.87 14.76 11.78
C LYS A 232 14.68 14.87 10.82
N VAL A 233 14.76 14.17 9.69
CA VAL A 233 13.78 14.27 8.60
C VAL A 233 12.90 13.03 8.57
N ILE A 234 11.61 13.22 8.26
CA ILE A 234 10.69 12.15 7.90
C ILE A 234 10.31 12.30 6.42
N ASP A 235 10.41 11.22 5.65
CA ASP A 235 9.83 11.09 4.31
C ASP A 235 8.52 10.29 4.43
N LEU A 236 7.38 11.00 4.47
CA LEU A 236 6.06 10.44 4.75
C LEU A 236 5.32 10.10 3.45
N GLY A 237 5.03 8.81 3.28
CA GLY A 237 4.59 8.24 2.01
C GLY A 237 5.78 8.14 1.06
N CYS A 238 6.87 7.50 1.51
CA CYS A 238 8.16 7.59 0.84
C CYS A 238 8.18 6.94 -0.55
N GLY A 239 7.26 6.01 -0.86
CA GLY A 239 7.27 5.29 -2.13
C GLY A 239 8.61 4.60 -2.35
N ASN A 240 9.27 4.86 -3.48
CA ASN A 240 10.62 4.35 -3.77
C ASN A 240 11.76 5.08 -3.02
N GLY A 241 11.45 6.02 -2.13
CA GLY A 241 12.43 6.75 -1.32
C GLY A 241 13.19 7.85 -2.04
N VAL A 242 12.82 8.24 -3.26
CA VAL A 242 13.56 9.27 -4.03
C VAL A 242 13.64 10.63 -3.29
N ILE A 243 12.62 11.00 -2.52
CA ILE A 243 12.60 12.26 -1.77
C ILE A 243 13.61 12.22 -0.63
N GLY A 244 13.60 11.16 0.18
CA GLY A 244 14.60 10.95 1.23
C GLY A 244 16.02 10.74 0.69
N LEU A 245 16.21 9.98 -0.40
CA LEU A 245 17.51 9.80 -1.07
C LEU A 245 18.12 11.15 -1.49
N MET A 246 17.33 11.98 -2.19
CA MET A 246 17.77 13.31 -2.62
C MET A 246 17.99 14.26 -1.44
N THR A 247 17.28 14.06 -0.33
CA THR A 247 17.50 14.81 0.91
C THR A 247 18.86 14.43 1.53
N LEU A 248 19.17 13.14 1.67
CA LEU A 248 20.46 12.66 2.17
C LEU A 248 21.62 13.18 1.33
N ALA A 249 21.48 13.18 0.00
CA ALA A 249 22.50 13.69 -0.92
C ALA A 249 22.75 15.20 -0.75
N LYS A 250 21.72 15.98 -0.41
CA LYS A 250 21.81 17.45 -0.23
C LYS A 250 22.12 17.89 1.21
N MET A 251 21.92 17.00 2.18
CA MET A 251 22.06 17.22 3.61
C MET A 251 22.94 16.13 4.24
N PRO A 252 24.28 16.24 4.19
CA PRO A 252 25.19 15.19 4.64
C PRO A 252 25.11 14.85 6.13
N ASN A 253 24.52 15.72 6.95
CA ASN A 253 24.37 15.51 8.40
C ASN A 253 22.91 15.21 8.81
N ALA A 254 22.01 14.94 7.86
CA ALA A 254 20.62 14.61 8.14
C ALA A 254 20.44 13.11 8.36
N THR A 255 19.54 12.75 9.28
CA THR A 255 18.99 11.39 9.40
C THR A 255 17.60 11.37 8.79
N VAL A 256 17.22 10.30 8.12
CA VAL A 256 15.91 10.18 7.45
C VAL A 256 15.15 8.94 7.91
N THR A 257 13.93 9.13 8.39
CA THR A 257 12.97 8.03 8.59
C THR A 257 12.03 7.97 7.39
N PHE A 258 12.09 6.87 6.64
CA PHE A 258 11.25 6.56 5.49
C PHE A 258 10.02 5.78 5.96
N ILE A 259 8.83 6.31 5.66
CA ILE A 259 7.59 5.73 6.16
C ILE A 259 6.59 5.57 5.01
N ASP A 260 6.06 4.38 4.85
CA ASP A 260 5.01 4.07 3.88
C ASP A 260 4.08 2.97 4.43
N GLU A 261 2.84 2.89 3.94
CA GLU A 261 1.98 1.74 4.29
C GLU A 261 2.39 0.46 3.55
N SER A 262 3.12 0.62 2.44
CA SER A 262 3.50 -0.46 1.54
C SER A 262 4.83 -1.10 1.91
N ALA A 263 4.82 -2.41 2.14
CA ALA A 263 6.05 -3.18 2.38
C ALA A 263 6.99 -3.11 1.17
N MET A 264 6.44 -3.20 -0.05
CA MET A 264 7.18 -3.03 -1.30
C MET A 264 7.80 -1.63 -1.44
N ALA A 265 7.10 -0.57 -1.00
CA ALA A 265 7.63 0.79 -1.00
C ALA A 265 8.79 0.94 -0.02
N VAL A 266 8.60 0.54 1.24
CA VAL A 266 9.65 0.57 2.28
C VAL A 266 10.88 -0.21 1.83
N HIS A 267 10.69 -1.42 1.28
CA HIS A 267 11.78 -2.21 0.72
C HIS A 267 12.49 -1.51 -0.43
N SER A 268 11.74 -0.92 -1.37
CA SER A 268 12.34 -0.18 -2.49
C SER A 268 13.13 1.04 -2.03
N ALA A 269 12.63 1.79 -1.04
CA ALA A 269 13.34 2.91 -0.45
C ALA A 269 14.66 2.45 0.19
N GLU A 270 14.63 1.35 0.95
CA GLU A 270 15.83 0.76 1.54
C GLU A 270 16.86 0.35 0.49
N GLN A 271 16.45 -0.43 -0.51
CA GLN A 271 17.35 -0.85 -1.59
C GLN A 271 17.92 0.35 -2.36
N ASN A 272 17.14 1.41 -2.54
CA ASN A 272 17.61 2.62 -3.18
C ASN A 272 18.63 3.40 -2.35
N ILE A 273 18.54 3.38 -1.02
CA ILE A 273 19.62 3.95 -0.20
C ILE A 273 20.85 3.06 -0.25
N VAL A 274 20.70 1.75 -0.05
CA VAL A 274 21.82 0.79 -0.06
C VAL A 274 22.62 0.85 -1.37
N ASN A 275 21.93 0.92 -2.51
CA ASN A 275 22.59 0.87 -3.82
C ASN A 275 23.22 2.21 -4.24
N ASN A 276 22.76 3.34 -3.70
CA ASN A 276 23.19 4.67 -4.17
C ASN A 276 24.02 5.45 -3.15
N LEU A 277 23.78 5.25 -1.85
CA LEU A 277 24.44 5.90 -0.72
C LEU A 277 24.68 4.88 0.41
N PRO A 278 25.43 3.79 0.17
CA PRO A 278 25.63 2.71 1.16
C PRO A 278 26.23 3.22 2.49
N GLU A 279 27.06 4.26 2.44
CA GLU A 279 27.65 4.90 3.62
C GLU A 279 26.64 5.65 4.48
N ARG A 280 25.43 5.93 3.96
CA ARG A 280 24.36 6.66 4.64
C ARG A 280 23.28 5.75 5.20
N VAL A 281 23.37 4.43 5.04
CA VAL A 281 22.37 3.47 5.54
C VAL A 281 22.17 3.60 7.06
N ALA A 282 23.25 3.83 7.82
CA ALA A 282 23.19 4.00 9.27
C ALA A 282 22.43 5.27 9.71
N ASP A 283 22.25 6.25 8.82
CA ASP A 283 21.48 7.47 9.07
C ASP A 283 19.97 7.30 8.73
N CYS A 284 19.58 6.10 8.31
CA CYS A 284 18.24 5.82 7.81
C CYS A 284 17.46 4.88 8.72
N GLN A 285 16.16 5.06 8.76
CA GLN A 285 15.20 4.11 9.34
C GLN A 285 14.09 3.87 8.33
N PHE A 286 13.66 2.61 8.18
CA PHE A 286 12.64 2.19 7.23
C PHE A 286 11.48 1.58 8.02
N VAL A 287 10.29 2.16 7.92
CA VAL A 287 9.15 1.79 8.76
C VAL A 287 7.91 1.62 7.90
N GLN A 288 7.32 0.43 7.93
CA GLN A 288 5.99 0.21 7.39
C GLN A 288 4.95 0.65 8.44
N ASN A 289 4.09 1.61 8.11
CA ASN A 289 3.11 2.15 9.07
C ASN A 289 1.89 2.79 8.41
N ASP A 290 0.80 2.94 9.17
CA ASP A 290 -0.30 3.83 8.80
C ASP A 290 0.09 5.27 9.11
N CYS A 291 0.60 5.95 8.08
CA CYS A 291 1.08 7.32 8.16
C CYS A 291 2.10 7.46 9.32
N LEU A 292 1.83 8.31 10.31
CA LEU A 292 2.72 8.57 11.45
C LEU A 292 2.07 8.15 12.79
N THR A 293 1.25 7.11 12.77
CA THR A 293 0.68 6.53 14.00
C THR A 293 1.79 6.08 14.95
N GLY A 294 1.77 6.54 16.21
CA GLY A 294 2.82 6.23 17.19
C GLY A 294 4.07 7.13 17.12
N PHE A 295 4.09 8.14 16.25
CA PHE A 295 5.20 9.11 16.14
C PHE A 295 4.91 10.43 16.88
N GLU A 296 3.93 10.47 17.78
CA GLU A 296 3.65 11.66 18.59
C GLU A 296 4.90 12.07 19.38
N ASN A 297 5.24 13.36 19.35
CA ASN A 297 6.44 13.90 20.02
C ASN A 297 7.77 13.29 19.56
N TYR A 298 7.82 12.67 18.37
CA TYR A 298 9.06 12.13 17.79
C TYR A 298 10.19 13.17 17.63
N GLY A 299 9.84 14.46 17.58
CA GLY A 299 10.78 15.57 17.58
C GLY A 299 11.43 15.81 16.23
N ALA A 300 10.75 15.51 15.11
CA ALA A 300 11.27 15.75 13.78
C ALA A 300 11.49 17.25 13.52
N ASP A 301 12.57 17.59 12.81
CA ASP A 301 12.84 18.94 12.32
C ASP A 301 12.02 19.25 11.07
N LEU A 302 11.82 18.26 10.21
CA LEU A 302 11.19 18.39 8.90
C LEU A 302 10.42 17.11 8.55
N VAL A 303 9.16 17.27 8.16
CA VAL A 303 8.38 16.23 7.49
C VAL A 303 8.22 16.63 6.03
N LEU A 304 8.70 15.80 5.11
CA LEU A 304 8.49 15.90 3.68
C LEU A 304 7.35 14.96 3.31
N CYS A 305 6.40 15.42 2.50
CA CYS A 305 5.28 14.58 2.11
C CYS A 305 4.75 14.92 0.71
N ASN A 306 4.58 13.89 -0.12
CA ASN A 306 3.84 13.94 -1.37
C ASN A 306 2.58 13.08 -1.20
N PRO A 307 1.48 13.62 -0.64
CA PRO A 307 0.30 12.82 -0.33
C PRO A 307 -0.26 12.14 -1.58
N PRO A 308 -0.83 10.94 -1.47
CA PRO A 308 -1.42 10.25 -2.60
C PRO A 308 -2.47 11.13 -3.29
N PHE A 309 -2.59 11.03 -4.60
CA PHE A 309 -3.62 11.74 -5.37
C PHE A 309 -4.35 10.80 -6.34
N HIS A 310 -5.68 10.74 -6.20
CA HIS A 310 -6.58 10.22 -7.22
C HIS A 310 -7.65 11.28 -7.49
N GLN A 311 -7.91 11.55 -8.77
CA GLN A 311 -8.91 12.53 -9.17
C GLN A 311 -10.25 12.20 -8.51
N ALA A 312 -10.71 13.10 -7.63
CA ALA A 312 -12.06 13.17 -7.08
C ALA A 312 -12.56 12.06 -6.13
N ASN A 313 -11.71 11.45 -5.29
CA ASN A 313 -12.19 10.57 -4.21
C ASN A 313 -12.00 11.21 -2.82
N ALA A 314 -13.10 11.31 -2.05
CA ALA A 314 -13.10 11.77 -0.66
C ALA A 314 -12.13 11.00 0.27
N ILE A 315 -11.75 9.78 -0.12
CA ILE A 315 -10.77 8.93 0.59
C ILE A 315 -9.38 9.59 0.58
N THR A 316 -8.95 10.07 -0.59
CA THR A 316 -7.61 10.62 -0.76
C THR A 316 -7.43 11.90 0.04
N ASP A 317 -8.50 12.69 0.14
CA ASP A 317 -8.54 13.92 0.93
C ASP A 317 -8.41 13.66 2.45
N HIS A 318 -9.01 12.56 2.92
CA HIS A 318 -8.92 12.08 4.30
C HIS A 318 -7.50 11.65 4.65
N ILE A 319 -6.86 10.85 3.79
CA ILE A 319 -5.47 10.37 4.01
C ILE A 319 -4.52 11.56 4.08
N ALA A 320 -4.61 12.52 3.14
CA ALA A 320 -3.77 13.71 3.19
C ALA A 320 -4.00 14.52 4.49
N TRP A 321 -5.24 14.62 4.95
CA TRP A 321 -5.54 15.29 6.21
C TRP A 321 -4.96 14.56 7.43
N GLN A 322 -5.07 13.23 7.49
CA GLN A 322 -4.42 12.39 8.52
C GLN A 322 -2.91 12.61 8.53
N MET A 323 -2.26 12.54 7.36
CA MET A 323 -0.83 12.80 7.21
C MET A 323 -0.44 14.17 7.78
N PHE A 324 -1.21 15.23 7.51
CA PHE A 324 -0.91 16.56 8.03
C PHE A 324 -1.08 16.66 9.55
N LEU A 325 -2.16 16.07 10.10
CA LEU A 325 -2.41 16.03 11.55
C LEU A 325 -1.26 15.35 12.29
N GLN A 326 -0.88 14.15 11.85
CA GLN A 326 0.15 13.38 12.51
C GLN A 326 1.54 13.96 12.25
N ALA A 327 1.79 14.57 11.08
CA ALA A 327 3.02 15.34 10.86
C ALA A 327 3.17 16.49 11.87
N LYS A 328 2.09 17.24 12.14
CA LYS A 328 2.12 18.28 13.19
C LYS A 328 2.43 17.67 14.57
N ALA A 329 1.88 16.50 14.89
CA ALA A 329 2.14 15.82 16.16
C ALA A 329 3.60 15.35 16.29
N ALA A 330 4.21 14.85 15.20
CA ALA A 330 5.57 14.34 15.16
C ALA A 330 6.66 15.43 15.14
N LEU A 331 6.34 16.61 14.62
CA LEU A 331 7.28 17.73 14.55
C LEU A 331 7.61 18.29 15.95
N ARG A 332 8.87 18.69 16.16
CA ARG A 332 9.21 19.54 17.32
C ARG A 332 8.65 20.95 17.14
N GLN A 333 8.62 21.72 18.22
CA GLN A 333 8.34 23.15 18.15
C GLN A 333 9.32 23.85 17.19
N GLY A 334 8.79 24.62 16.24
CA GLY A 334 9.55 25.25 15.16
C GLY A 334 9.98 24.31 14.03
N GLY A 335 9.53 23.05 14.04
CA GLY A 335 9.70 22.10 12.93
C GLY A 335 8.77 22.43 11.76
N GLU A 336 9.08 21.90 10.57
CA GLU A 336 8.40 22.22 9.32
C GLU A 336 7.70 21.00 8.72
N LEU A 337 6.44 21.15 8.31
CA LEU A 337 5.81 20.27 7.32
C LEU A 337 5.96 20.92 5.95
N ARG A 338 6.58 20.22 5.01
CA ARG A 338 6.69 20.65 3.62
C ARG A 338 6.01 19.62 2.72
N ILE A 339 5.05 20.09 1.93
CA ILE A 339 4.25 19.24 1.07
C ILE A 339 4.30 19.68 -0.38
N ILE A 340 4.06 18.74 -1.28
CA ILE A 340 3.64 19.02 -2.65
C ILE A 340 2.23 18.49 -2.87
N GLY A 341 1.42 19.21 -3.64
CA GLY A 341 0.10 18.73 -4.04
C GLY A 341 -0.35 19.35 -5.35
N ASN A 342 -1.39 18.77 -5.96
CA ASN A 342 -2.02 19.41 -7.11
C ASN A 342 -2.62 20.75 -6.71
N ARG A 343 -2.51 21.74 -7.60
CA ARG A 343 -2.93 23.13 -7.32
C ARG A 343 -4.42 23.26 -6.94
N HIS A 344 -5.28 22.33 -7.36
CA HIS A 344 -6.72 22.36 -7.09
C HIS A 344 -7.12 21.73 -5.74
N LEU A 345 -6.19 21.16 -4.96
CA LEU A 345 -6.49 20.45 -3.70
C LEU A 345 -6.64 21.34 -2.46
N GLU A 346 -6.55 22.67 -2.62
CA GLU A 346 -6.74 23.68 -1.56
C GLU A 346 -5.98 23.38 -0.24
N TYR A 347 -4.83 22.70 -0.32
CA TYR A 347 -4.03 22.33 0.85
C TYR A 347 -3.55 23.53 1.67
N ASP A 348 -3.44 24.71 1.05
CA ASP A 348 -3.07 25.95 1.74
C ASP A 348 -4.03 26.28 2.90
N ASP A 349 -5.34 26.15 2.69
CA ASP A 349 -6.33 26.44 3.73
C ASP A 349 -6.36 25.36 4.81
N LYS A 350 -6.13 24.10 4.43
CA LYS A 350 -5.94 23.00 5.39
C LYS A 350 -4.74 23.25 6.31
N LEU A 351 -3.61 23.66 5.74
CA LEU A 351 -2.40 23.96 6.50
C LEU A 351 -2.60 25.19 7.40
N LYS A 352 -3.21 26.27 6.91
CA LYS A 352 -3.56 27.43 7.75
C LYS A 352 -4.46 27.05 8.92
N ARG A 353 -5.49 26.23 8.68
CA ARG A 353 -6.38 25.75 9.74
C ARG A 353 -5.63 24.93 10.80
N LEU A 354 -4.67 24.11 10.37
CA LEU A 354 -3.98 23.17 11.26
C LEU A 354 -2.76 23.77 11.97
N PHE A 355 -1.92 24.51 11.25
CA PHE A 355 -0.65 25.09 11.73
C PHE A 355 -0.76 26.58 12.08
N GLY A 356 -1.87 27.24 11.74
CA GLY A 356 -2.02 28.69 11.85
C GLY A 356 -1.19 29.47 10.81
N ASN A 357 -0.50 28.77 9.91
CA ASN A 357 0.33 29.36 8.87
C ASN A 357 0.50 28.41 7.69
N SER A 358 0.78 28.97 6.51
CA SER A 358 1.17 28.27 5.31
C SER A 358 1.93 29.24 4.41
N LYS A 359 3.01 28.78 3.78
CA LYS A 359 3.86 29.55 2.87
C LYS A 359 4.06 28.76 1.59
N THR A 360 3.74 29.37 0.46
CA THR A 360 4.09 28.83 -0.86
C THR A 360 5.58 28.98 -1.11
N LEU A 361 6.28 27.86 -1.31
CA LEU A 361 7.69 27.84 -1.70
C LEU A 361 7.86 27.93 -3.22
N GLY A 362 6.90 27.37 -3.96
CA GLY A 362 6.86 27.46 -5.41
C GLY A 362 5.63 26.81 -6.01
N ASN A 363 5.33 27.15 -7.26
CA ASN A 363 4.24 26.56 -8.01
C ASN A 363 4.59 26.41 -9.50
N ASN A 364 3.83 25.55 -10.18
CA ASN A 364 3.82 25.48 -11.63
C ASN A 364 2.36 25.30 -12.12
N LYS A 365 2.17 24.93 -13.39
CA LYS A 365 0.83 24.75 -13.97
C LYS A 365 0.00 23.64 -13.27
N LYS A 366 0.65 22.64 -12.67
CA LYS A 366 0.00 21.45 -12.06
C LYS A 366 0.14 21.39 -10.54
N PHE A 367 1.30 21.73 -10.00
CA PHE A 367 1.67 21.48 -8.61
C PHE A 367 1.98 22.76 -7.84
N THR A 368 1.79 22.71 -6.52
CA THR A 368 2.22 23.73 -5.57
C THR A 368 2.98 23.07 -4.43
N VAL A 369 4.10 23.68 -4.03
CA VAL A 369 4.88 23.28 -2.86
C VAL A 369 4.59 24.27 -1.73
N LEU A 370 4.13 23.74 -0.60
CA LEU A 370 3.72 24.51 0.58
C LEU A 370 4.59 24.12 1.78
N SER A 371 4.76 25.06 2.69
CA SER A 371 5.51 24.94 3.93
C SER A 371 4.67 25.46 5.09
N ALA A 372 4.61 24.72 6.18
CA ALA A 372 3.93 25.12 7.41
C ALA A 372 4.80 24.81 8.63
N ILE A 373 4.92 25.77 9.56
CA ILE A 373 5.76 25.64 10.75
C ILE A 373 4.91 25.33 11.97
N LYS A 374 5.33 24.35 12.79
CA LYS A 374 4.71 24.09 14.10
C LYS A 374 5.05 25.22 15.07
N ARG A 375 4.05 26.04 15.40
CA ARG A 375 4.15 27.15 16.35
C ARG A 375 3.59 26.84 17.74
N SER A 376 2.87 25.75 17.88
CA SER A 376 2.39 25.20 19.16
C SER A 376 2.11 23.71 19.04
#